data_AF-A0A832KPJ1-F1
#
_entry.id   AF-A0A832KPJ1-F1
#
_cell.length_a   1.000
_cell.length_b   1.000
_cell.length_c   1.000
_cell.angle_alpha   90.00
_cell.angle_beta   90.00
_cell.angle_gamma   90.00
#
_symmetry.space_group_name_H-M   'P 1'
#
loop_
_entity.id
_entity.type
_entity.pdbx_description
1 polymer ?
#
loop_
_entity_poly.entity_id
_entity_poly.type
_entity_poly.pdbx_seq_one_letter_code
_entity_poly.pdbx_strand_id
1 'polypeptide(L)'
;MQILYSLKDQLITKIFLDEAGCIEQIQQVVDQVNIQKRPVLIICDHNTKKVAGDRVLSALAKAGMDASFMILEPTLGDPIPADYKIVKKIGQALLSKDAFPVAVGAGTINDLVKRAAFEVDIPYICVPTASSIDGYCSSGASLIKNSLKTTLECPPPVAVVADPLILQTAPQCMTASGYGDLFAKLASGIDWKLADYLGVESIHPIAWSLVQDDLVAWLQNPEQVFNPESETFYNLFKGLSFSGFAMQVYKDSRPASGAEHMISHIWEMEHLSVDGVHVSHGFKVALGTVIISSLMEKLFSYAPEDIDIEAILASRQTWEQREADIKEMFPDEPLQ
;
A
#
# COMPACT_ATOMS: atom_id res chain seq x y z
N MET A 1 -10.99 11.10 -12.42
CA MET A 1 -12.02 10.07 -12.72
C MET A 1 -12.11 9.68 -14.19
N GLN A 2 -12.05 10.62 -15.16
CA GLN A 2 -12.22 10.30 -16.58
C GLN A 2 -11.20 9.26 -17.12
N ILE A 3 -9.95 9.30 -16.65
CA ILE A 3 -8.92 8.30 -16.99
C ILE A 3 -9.22 6.91 -16.41
N LEU A 4 -9.85 6.80 -15.24
CA LEU A 4 -10.19 5.49 -14.65
C LEU A 4 -11.28 4.80 -15.47
N TYR A 5 -12.24 5.57 -16.01
CA TYR A 5 -13.26 5.02 -16.91
C TYR A 5 -12.68 4.43 -18.20
N SER A 6 -11.64 5.04 -18.78
CA SER A 6 -10.97 4.48 -19.95
C SER A 6 -10.10 3.25 -19.62
N LEU A 7 -9.76 3.06 -18.34
CA LEU A 7 -8.96 1.93 -17.85
C LEU A 7 -9.81 0.81 -17.24
N LYS A 8 -11.14 0.88 -17.36
CA LYS A 8 -12.07 -0.08 -16.72
C LYS A 8 -11.74 -1.55 -16.99
N ASP A 9 -11.17 -1.88 -18.16
CA ASP A 9 -10.83 -3.25 -18.55
C ASP A 9 -9.45 -3.68 -18.04
N GLN A 10 -8.60 -2.72 -17.66
CA GLN A 10 -7.25 -2.94 -17.11
C GLN A 10 -7.24 -2.98 -15.58
N LEU A 11 -8.21 -2.35 -14.92
CA LEU A 11 -8.32 -2.32 -13.45
C LEU A 11 -9.11 -3.51 -12.91
N ILE A 12 -8.64 -4.12 -11.83
CA ILE A 12 -9.41 -5.13 -11.09
C ILE A 12 -10.41 -4.44 -10.15
N THR A 13 -10.02 -3.32 -9.54
CA THR A 13 -10.93 -2.48 -8.75
C THR A 13 -11.96 -1.83 -9.68
N LYS A 14 -13.22 -2.25 -9.58
CA LYS A 14 -14.32 -1.79 -10.46
C LYS A 14 -15.19 -0.71 -9.84
N ILE A 15 -15.24 -0.65 -8.50
CA ILE A 15 -16.06 0.31 -7.75
C ILE A 15 -15.13 1.08 -6.82
N PHE A 16 -15.19 2.41 -6.87
CA PHE A 16 -14.43 3.29 -5.99
C PHE A 16 -15.36 4.42 -5.55
N LEU A 17 -15.69 4.45 -4.26
CA LEU A 17 -16.51 5.48 -3.64
C LEU A 17 -15.66 6.31 -2.69
N ASP A 18 -15.68 7.63 -2.84
CA ASP A 18 -14.88 8.58 -2.05
C ASP A 18 -15.68 9.81 -1.57
N GLU A 19 -17.01 9.79 -1.73
CA GLU A 19 -17.90 10.85 -1.25
C GLU A 19 -18.20 10.72 0.25
N ALA A 20 -18.46 11.84 0.92
CA ALA A 20 -18.83 11.88 2.33
C ALA A 20 -20.08 11.02 2.61
N GLY A 21 -19.99 10.09 3.55
CA GLY A 21 -21.07 9.17 3.90
C GLY A 21 -21.21 7.96 2.97
N CYS A 22 -20.29 7.74 2.03
CA CYS A 22 -20.40 6.64 1.06
C CYS A 22 -20.41 5.23 1.68
N ILE A 23 -19.96 5.07 2.94
CA ILE A 23 -20.04 3.79 3.67
C ILE A 23 -21.48 3.27 3.78
N GLU A 24 -22.50 4.14 3.77
CA GLU A 24 -23.90 3.71 3.79
C GLU A 24 -24.32 2.98 2.50
N GLN A 25 -23.54 3.12 1.42
CA GLN A 25 -23.74 2.44 0.14
C GLN A 25 -23.09 1.04 0.11
N ILE A 26 -22.38 0.62 1.17
CA ILE A 26 -21.62 -0.65 1.20
C ILE A 26 -22.47 -1.86 0.82
N GLN A 27 -23.75 -1.87 1.17
CA GLN A 27 -24.66 -2.97 0.83
C GLN A 27 -24.85 -3.10 -0.70
N GLN A 28 -24.99 -1.97 -1.42
CA GLN A 28 -25.10 -1.96 -2.88
C GLN A 28 -23.81 -2.43 -3.54
N VAL A 29 -22.67 -2.09 -2.95
CA VAL A 29 -21.35 -2.54 -3.42
C VAL A 29 -21.23 -4.06 -3.24
N VAL A 30 -21.56 -4.58 -2.06
CA VAL A 30 -21.55 -6.03 -1.78
C VAL A 30 -22.48 -6.77 -2.74
N ASP A 31 -23.71 -6.30 -2.96
CA ASP A 31 -24.65 -6.93 -3.90
C ASP A 31 -24.11 -7.04 -5.33
N GLN A 32 -23.33 -6.05 -5.78
CA GLN A 32 -22.76 -6.03 -7.13
C GLN A 32 -21.60 -6.99 -7.30
N VAL A 33 -20.76 -7.18 -6.26
CA VAL A 33 -19.49 -7.93 -6.39
C VAL A 33 -19.51 -9.31 -5.73
N ASN A 34 -20.37 -9.54 -4.74
CA ASN A 34 -20.57 -10.84 -4.09
C ASN A 34 -21.61 -11.68 -4.84
N ILE A 35 -21.28 -12.04 -6.08
CA ILE A 35 -22.20 -12.74 -7.02
C ILE A 35 -22.74 -14.05 -6.44
N GLN A 36 -21.95 -14.74 -5.62
CA GLN A 36 -22.30 -16.01 -5.00
C GLN A 36 -23.17 -15.85 -3.74
N LYS A 37 -23.44 -14.62 -3.29
CA LYS A 37 -24.25 -14.30 -2.11
C LYS A 37 -23.78 -15.00 -0.84
N ARG A 38 -22.46 -15.11 -0.70
CA ARG A 38 -21.80 -15.63 0.50
C ARG A 38 -22.12 -14.76 1.72
N PRO A 39 -22.20 -15.31 2.94
CA PRO A 39 -22.23 -14.51 4.16
C PRO A 39 -21.00 -13.58 4.22
N VAL A 40 -21.18 -12.35 4.69
CA VAL A 40 -20.10 -11.37 4.76
C VAL A 40 -19.29 -11.55 6.03
N LEU A 41 -17.97 -11.65 5.89
CA LEU A 41 -17.05 -11.60 7.03
C LEU A 41 -16.35 -10.24 7.04
N ILE A 42 -16.65 -9.43 8.05
CA ILE A 42 -16.02 -8.13 8.28
C ILE A 42 -14.75 -8.38 9.11
N ILE A 43 -13.59 -8.13 8.51
CA ILE A 43 -12.29 -8.32 9.16
C ILE A 43 -11.75 -6.95 9.57
N CYS A 44 -11.57 -6.76 10.88
CA CYS A 44 -11.14 -5.51 11.49
C CYS A 44 -10.44 -5.74 12.82
N ASP A 45 -9.96 -4.69 13.46
CA ASP A 45 -9.50 -4.70 14.85
C ASP A 45 -10.50 -4.00 15.79
N HIS A 46 -10.22 -3.96 17.09
CA HIS A 46 -11.11 -3.32 18.06
C HIS A 46 -11.34 -1.81 17.82
N ASN A 47 -10.38 -1.11 17.21
CA ASN A 47 -10.47 0.33 16.96
C ASN A 47 -11.28 0.60 15.69
N THR A 48 -10.92 -0.06 14.60
CA THR A 48 -11.54 0.02 13.27
C THR A 48 -12.95 -0.55 13.26
N LYS A 49 -13.27 -1.51 14.15
CA LYS A 49 -14.66 -1.91 14.45
C LYS A 49 -15.50 -0.71 14.91
N LYS A 50 -15.00 0.05 15.89
CA LYS A 50 -15.72 1.22 16.43
C LYS A 50 -15.82 2.36 15.42
N VAL A 51 -14.75 2.57 14.65
CA VAL A 51 -14.64 3.65 13.65
C VAL A 51 -15.55 3.41 12.44
N ALA A 52 -15.59 2.18 11.92
CA ALA A 52 -16.29 1.87 10.67
C ALA A 52 -17.01 0.51 10.68
N GLY A 53 -16.46 -0.52 11.33
CA GLY A 53 -16.98 -1.89 11.25
C GLY A 53 -18.43 -2.03 11.73
N ASP A 54 -18.82 -1.35 12.80
CA ASP A 54 -20.20 -1.36 13.30
C ASP A 54 -21.18 -0.69 12.33
N ARG A 55 -20.73 0.35 11.61
CA ARG A 55 -21.53 0.98 10.55
C ARG A 55 -21.70 0.06 9.36
N VAL A 56 -20.63 -0.63 8.93
CA VAL A 56 -20.69 -1.67 7.88
C VAL A 56 -21.68 -2.76 8.27
N LEU A 57 -21.56 -3.34 9.47
CA LEU A 57 -22.46 -4.38 9.94
C LEU A 57 -23.92 -3.90 9.95
N SER A 58 -24.17 -2.68 10.46
CA SER A 58 -25.53 -2.11 10.51
C SER A 58 -26.12 -1.92 9.11
N ALA A 59 -25.34 -1.40 8.16
CA ALA A 59 -25.78 -1.20 6.78
C ALA A 59 -26.15 -2.53 6.09
N LEU A 60 -25.31 -3.56 6.27
CA LEU A 60 -25.56 -4.91 5.73
C LEU A 60 -26.77 -5.58 6.40
N ALA A 61 -26.90 -5.48 7.73
CA ALA A 61 -28.02 -6.07 8.47
C ALA A 61 -29.36 -5.43 8.10
N LYS A 62 -29.42 -4.11 7.86
CA LYS A 62 -30.62 -3.43 7.37
C LYS A 62 -31.07 -3.94 5.99
N ALA A 63 -30.14 -4.40 5.17
CA ALA A 63 -30.40 -5.04 3.88
C ALA A 63 -30.72 -6.55 4.00
N GLY A 64 -30.73 -7.11 5.21
CA GLY A 64 -31.00 -8.53 5.45
C GLY A 64 -29.85 -9.47 5.07
N MET A 65 -28.62 -8.94 4.90
CA MET A 65 -27.44 -9.75 4.61
C MET A 65 -26.90 -10.40 5.90
N ASP A 66 -26.53 -11.68 5.81
CA ASP A 66 -25.80 -12.36 6.88
C ASP A 66 -24.37 -11.81 6.94
N ALA A 67 -24.02 -11.19 8.05
CA ALA A 67 -22.73 -10.56 8.25
C ALA A 67 -22.23 -10.79 9.69
N SER A 68 -20.95 -11.10 9.82
CA SER A 68 -20.30 -11.31 11.13
C SER A 68 -18.90 -10.72 11.17
N PHE A 69 -18.35 -10.55 12.37
CA PHE A 69 -16.99 -10.06 12.55
C PHE A 69 -15.95 -11.19 12.64
N MET A 70 -14.75 -10.89 12.18
CA MET A 70 -13.50 -11.49 12.63
C MET A 70 -12.63 -10.36 13.18
N ILE A 71 -12.45 -10.32 14.51
CA ILE A 71 -11.62 -9.31 15.15
C ILE A 71 -10.19 -9.82 15.23
N LEU A 72 -9.26 -9.06 14.65
CA LEU A 72 -7.83 -9.29 14.72
C LEU A 72 -7.31 -8.68 16.03
N GLU A 73 -6.62 -9.51 16.81
CA GLU A 73 -6.05 -9.10 18.08
C GLU A 73 -4.63 -8.54 17.88
N PRO A 74 -4.26 -7.43 18.55
CA PRO A 74 -2.89 -6.95 18.56
C PRO A 74 -1.95 -7.96 19.23
N THR A 75 -0.65 -7.88 18.93
CA THR A 75 0.35 -8.74 19.58
C THR A 75 0.97 -7.95 20.74
N LEU A 76 0.68 -8.35 21.98
CA LEU A 76 1.36 -7.90 23.22
C LEU A 76 1.89 -6.44 23.21
N GLY A 77 1.01 -5.46 23.07
CA GLY A 77 1.35 -4.04 23.14
C GLY A 77 1.69 -3.38 21.79
N ASP A 78 1.91 -4.17 20.74
CA ASP A 78 2.19 -3.70 19.38
C ASP A 78 0.94 -3.72 18.48
N PRO A 79 0.93 -2.90 17.41
CA PRO A 79 -0.05 -3.02 16.33
C PRO A 79 -0.14 -4.45 15.78
N ILE A 80 -1.25 -4.79 15.12
CA ILE A 80 -1.38 -6.08 14.43
C ILE A 80 -0.20 -6.25 13.47
N PRO A 81 0.59 -7.33 13.60
CA PRO A 81 1.72 -7.53 12.72
C PRO A 81 1.22 -7.92 11.33
N ALA A 82 1.92 -7.46 10.29
CA ALA A 82 1.70 -7.88 8.90
C ALA A 82 2.25 -9.30 8.66
N ASP A 83 1.89 -10.26 9.52
CA ASP A 83 2.44 -11.62 9.58
C ASP A 83 1.59 -12.60 8.74
N TYR A 84 2.27 -13.39 7.92
CA TYR A 84 1.69 -14.45 7.10
C TYR A 84 0.90 -15.51 7.89
N LYS A 85 1.17 -15.72 9.19
CA LYS A 85 0.35 -16.57 10.07
C LYS A 85 -1.07 -16.04 10.22
N ILE A 86 -1.26 -14.72 10.23
CA ILE A 86 -2.58 -14.10 10.32
C ILE A 86 -3.33 -14.27 8.99
N VAL A 87 -2.64 -14.16 7.86
CA VAL A 87 -3.19 -14.47 6.53
C VAL A 87 -3.80 -15.88 6.51
N LYS A 88 -3.08 -16.90 7.02
CA LYS A 88 -3.58 -18.27 7.07
C LYS A 88 -4.82 -18.42 7.95
N LYS A 89 -4.86 -17.73 9.10
CA LYS A 89 -6.05 -17.74 9.98
C LYS A 89 -7.26 -17.10 9.29
N ILE A 90 -7.08 -15.98 8.59
CA ILE A 90 -8.15 -15.33 7.83
C ILE A 90 -8.63 -16.27 6.72
N GLY A 91 -7.72 -16.84 5.92
CA GLY A 91 -8.09 -17.78 4.83
C GLY A 91 -8.86 -19.00 5.33
N GLN A 92 -8.45 -19.60 6.45
CA GLN A 92 -9.20 -20.69 7.09
C GLN A 92 -10.61 -20.27 7.50
N ALA A 93 -10.76 -19.08 8.09
CA ALA A 93 -12.06 -18.56 8.46
C ALA A 93 -12.96 -18.34 7.23
N LEU A 94 -12.42 -17.77 6.15
CA LEU A 94 -13.15 -17.57 4.89
C LEU A 94 -13.65 -18.90 4.31
N LEU A 95 -12.80 -19.93 4.25
CA LEU A 95 -13.19 -21.26 3.76
C LEU A 95 -14.23 -21.93 4.67
N SER A 96 -14.02 -21.90 5.99
CA SER A 96 -14.92 -22.56 6.94
C SER A 96 -16.34 -21.99 6.97
N LYS A 97 -16.48 -20.70 6.65
CA LYS A 97 -17.74 -19.96 6.66
C LYS A 97 -18.31 -19.75 5.26
N ASP A 98 -17.59 -20.17 4.21
CA ASP A 98 -17.83 -19.79 2.81
C ASP A 98 -18.12 -18.28 2.69
N ALA A 99 -17.25 -17.45 3.26
CA ALA A 99 -17.55 -16.04 3.50
C ALA A 99 -16.93 -15.09 2.47
N PHE A 100 -17.64 -13.99 2.18
CA PHE A 100 -17.14 -12.87 1.40
C PHE A 100 -16.42 -11.86 2.31
N PRO A 101 -15.12 -11.60 2.10
CA PRO A 101 -14.34 -10.70 2.96
C PRO A 101 -14.61 -9.22 2.68
N VAL A 102 -14.83 -8.47 3.76
CA VAL A 102 -14.77 -6.99 3.79
C VAL A 102 -13.69 -6.57 4.78
N ALA A 103 -12.59 -6.02 4.27
CA ALA A 103 -11.52 -5.47 5.10
C ALA A 103 -11.93 -4.08 5.60
N VAL A 104 -11.98 -3.87 6.91
CA VAL A 104 -12.25 -2.56 7.50
C VAL A 104 -11.05 -2.16 8.35
N GLY A 105 -10.24 -1.24 7.83
CA GLY A 105 -9.04 -0.79 8.53
C GLY A 105 -8.03 -0.07 7.66
N ALA A 106 -6.84 0.17 8.22
CA ALA A 106 -5.73 0.77 7.50
C ALA A 106 -4.90 -0.29 6.72
N GLY A 107 -3.74 0.12 6.21
CA GLY A 107 -2.88 -0.68 5.33
C GLY A 107 -2.64 -2.13 5.76
N THR A 108 -2.28 -2.36 7.03
CA THR A 108 -1.98 -3.73 7.51
C THR A 108 -3.18 -4.67 7.43
N ILE A 109 -4.37 -4.22 7.85
CA ILE A 109 -5.59 -5.05 7.79
C ILE A 109 -5.94 -5.31 6.33
N ASN A 110 -5.83 -4.30 5.47
CA ASN A 110 -6.04 -4.45 4.04
C ASN A 110 -5.10 -5.51 3.44
N ASP A 111 -3.80 -5.44 3.69
CA ASP A 111 -2.83 -6.38 3.11
C ASP A 111 -3.01 -7.82 3.61
N LEU A 112 -3.33 -7.99 4.89
CA LEU A 112 -3.65 -9.30 5.47
C LEU A 112 -4.88 -9.93 4.81
N VAL A 113 -5.96 -9.17 4.64
CA VAL A 113 -7.20 -9.64 4.01
C VAL A 113 -7.00 -9.85 2.51
N LYS A 114 -6.34 -8.92 1.82
CA LYS A 114 -6.00 -8.98 0.38
C LYS A 114 -5.30 -10.29 0.06
N ARG A 115 -4.24 -10.61 0.81
CA ARG A 115 -3.49 -11.84 0.62
C ARG A 115 -4.32 -13.08 0.97
N ALA A 116 -5.07 -13.04 2.07
CA ALA A 116 -5.86 -14.19 2.50
C ALA A 116 -6.98 -14.53 1.51
N ALA A 117 -7.67 -13.50 1.00
CA ALA A 117 -8.74 -13.61 0.01
C ALA A 117 -8.21 -14.19 -1.31
N PHE A 118 -7.02 -13.75 -1.75
CA PHE A 118 -6.35 -14.32 -2.92
C PHE A 118 -6.03 -15.80 -2.77
N GLU A 119 -5.50 -16.23 -1.62
CA GLU A 119 -5.14 -17.64 -1.39
C GLU A 119 -6.32 -18.60 -1.39
N VAL A 120 -7.53 -18.10 -1.17
CA VAL A 120 -8.77 -18.87 -1.19
C VAL A 120 -9.61 -18.60 -2.44
N ASP A 121 -9.08 -17.84 -3.41
CA ASP A 121 -9.73 -17.46 -4.67
C ASP A 121 -11.09 -16.76 -4.47
N ILE A 122 -11.12 -15.79 -3.55
CA ILE A 122 -12.30 -14.98 -3.26
C ILE A 122 -11.95 -13.49 -3.43
N PRO A 123 -12.72 -12.70 -4.20
CA PRO A 123 -12.56 -11.26 -4.25
C PRO A 123 -12.96 -10.59 -2.92
N TYR A 124 -12.48 -9.38 -2.67
CA TYR A 124 -12.76 -8.67 -1.41
C TYR A 124 -13.02 -7.18 -1.62
N ILE A 125 -13.67 -6.56 -0.63
CA ILE A 125 -13.89 -5.11 -0.55
C ILE A 125 -12.98 -4.51 0.51
N CYS A 126 -12.42 -3.33 0.24
CA CYS A 126 -11.69 -2.54 1.22
C CYS A 126 -12.51 -1.32 1.67
N VAL A 127 -12.62 -1.13 2.99
CA VAL A 127 -13.18 0.06 3.64
C VAL A 127 -12.04 0.70 4.44
N PRO A 128 -11.24 1.59 3.80
CA PRO A 128 -10.09 2.19 4.44
C PRO A 128 -10.52 3.12 5.58
N THR A 129 -9.78 3.08 6.70
CA THR A 129 -10.05 3.93 7.86
C THR A 129 -9.00 5.01 8.10
N ALA A 130 -7.97 5.10 7.24
CA ALA A 130 -6.92 6.11 7.31
C ALA A 130 -6.23 6.30 5.94
N SER A 131 -5.77 7.51 5.64
CA SER A 131 -4.92 7.79 4.48
C SER A 131 -3.45 7.52 4.79
N SER A 132 -3.06 6.25 4.96
CA SER A 132 -1.75 5.88 5.52
C SER A 132 -0.72 5.30 4.55
N ILE A 133 -1.18 4.68 3.46
CA ILE A 133 -0.37 4.02 2.43
C ILE A 133 -1.11 3.99 1.09
N ASP A 134 -0.42 3.75 -0.02
CA ASP A 134 -1.01 3.53 -1.36
C ASP A 134 -1.55 2.10 -1.60
N GLY A 135 -1.39 1.21 -0.62
CA GLY A 135 -1.79 -0.20 -0.68
C GLY A 135 -3.29 -0.48 -0.87
N TYR A 136 -4.16 0.53 -0.73
CA TYR A 136 -5.61 0.35 -0.81
C TYR A 136 -6.12 -0.01 -2.20
N CYS A 137 -5.43 0.43 -3.24
CA CYS A 137 -5.76 0.13 -4.63
C CYS A 137 -4.63 -0.60 -5.36
N SER A 138 -3.57 -1.02 -4.68
CA SER A 138 -2.43 -1.68 -5.31
C SER A 138 -2.61 -3.19 -5.43
N SER A 139 -2.02 -3.78 -6.47
CA SER A 139 -1.69 -5.20 -6.48
C SER A 139 -0.53 -5.46 -5.51
N GLY A 140 -0.52 -6.66 -4.92
CA GLY A 140 0.48 -7.07 -3.94
C GLY A 140 0.11 -6.69 -2.50
N ALA A 141 0.61 -7.48 -1.56
CA ALA A 141 0.47 -7.25 -0.12
C ALA A 141 1.86 -7.23 0.51
N SER A 142 2.19 -6.14 1.20
CA SER A 142 3.50 -5.96 1.82
C SER A 142 3.51 -6.64 3.19
N LEU A 143 3.98 -7.89 3.24
CA LEU A 143 3.90 -8.75 4.42
C LEU A 143 5.30 -9.18 4.88
N ILE A 144 5.39 -9.56 6.15
CA ILE A 144 6.57 -10.23 6.70
C ILE A 144 6.37 -11.73 6.52
N LYS A 145 7.27 -12.37 5.78
CA LYS A 145 7.30 -13.81 5.57
C LYS A 145 8.74 -14.28 5.78
N ASN A 146 8.95 -15.21 6.73
CA ASN A 146 10.28 -15.67 7.14
C ASN A 146 11.21 -14.48 7.47
N SER A 147 10.75 -13.57 8.34
CA SER A 147 11.50 -12.36 8.74
C SER A 147 11.86 -11.37 7.61
N LEU A 148 11.58 -11.71 6.35
CA LEU A 148 11.79 -10.84 5.21
C LEU A 148 10.51 -10.06 4.92
N LYS A 149 10.67 -8.74 4.76
CA LYS A 149 9.62 -7.87 4.27
C LYS A 149 9.55 -8.04 2.77
N THR A 150 8.44 -8.59 2.28
CA THR A 150 8.26 -8.90 0.87
C THR A 150 6.86 -8.51 0.41
N THR A 151 6.78 -7.99 -0.81
CA THR A 151 5.50 -7.75 -1.49
C THR A 151 5.07 -9.05 -2.15
N LEU A 152 4.13 -9.75 -1.52
CA LEU A 152 3.57 -10.98 -2.07
C LEU A 152 2.52 -10.64 -3.13
N GLU A 153 2.64 -11.23 -4.32
CA GLU A 153 1.68 -11.03 -5.41
C GLU A 153 0.25 -11.41 -4.98
N CYS A 154 -0.70 -10.51 -5.20
CA CYS A 154 -2.13 -10.75 -5.05
C CYS A 154 -2.91 -9.62 -5.75
N PRO A 155 -4.15 -9.86 -6.21
CA PRO A 155 -4.99 -8.84 -6.80
C PRO A 155 -5.37 -7.75 -5.78
N PRO A 156 -5.67 -6.52 -6.24
CA PRO A 156 -6.22 -5.43 -5.44
C PRO A 156 -7.70 -5.73 -5.07
N PRO A 157 -8.35 -4.92 -4.20
CA PRO A 157 -9.77 -5.10 -3.91
C PRO A 157 -10.62 -4.86 -5.16
N VAL A 158 -11.73 -5.59 -5.29
CA VAL A 158 -12.69 -5.36 -6.38
C VAL A 158 -13.51 -4.09 -6.17
N ALA A 159 -13.61 -3.63 -4.92
CA ALA A 159 -14.19 -2.33 -4.59
C ALA A 159 -13.49 -1.66 -3.40
N VAL A 160 -13.45 -0.33 -3.43
CA VAL A 160 -12.99 0.51 -2.32
C VAL A 160 -14.11 1.46 -1.92
N VAL A 161 -14.43 1.51 -0.63
CA VAL A 161 -15.44 2.41 -0.05
C VAL A 161 -14.77 3.29 0.98
N ALA A 162 -14.20 4.40 0.51
CA ALA A 162 -13.36 5.31 1.27
C ALA A 162 -14.16 6.54 1.73
N ASP A 163 -14.83 6.46 2.86
CA ASP A 163 -15.63 7.58 3.39
C ASP A 163 -14.72 8.65 4.04
N PRO A 164 -14.65 9.89 3.50
CA PRO A 164 -13.87 10.98 4.09
C PRO A 164 -14.22 11.28 5.55
N LEU A 165 -15.48 11.06 5.96
CA LEU A 165 -15.93 11.26 7.33
C LEU A 165 -15.30 10.26 8.31
N ILE A 166 -14.81 9.13 7.79
CA ILE A 166 -14.07 8.12 8.54
C ILE A 166 -12.58 8.43 8.49
N LEU A 167 -12.05 8.72 7.30
CA LEU A 167 -10.62 9.02 7.10
C LEU A 167 -10.14 10.18 7.99
N GLN A 168 -10.98 11.21 8.19
CA GLN A 168 -10.64 12.37 9.04
C GLN A 168 -10.49 12.03 10.53
N THR A 169 -10.98 10.87 10.96
CA THR A 169 -10.90 10.41 12.37
C THR A 169 -9.61 9.65 12.67
N ALA A 170 -8.80 9.35 11.65
CA ALA A 170 -7.55 8.64 11.81
C ALA A 170 -6.55 9.45 12.67
N PRO A 171 -5.69 8.78 13.45
CA PRO A 171 -4.58 9.45 14.12
C PRO A 171 -3.73 10.24 13.12
N GLN A 172 -3.39 11.49 13.46
CA GLN A 172 -2.65 12.39 12.56
C GLN A 172 -1.32 11.78 12.07
N CYS A 173 -0.64 10.98 12.89
CA CYS A 173 0.58 10.30 12.47
C CYS A 173 0.38 9.33 11.29
N MET A 174 -0.80 8.74 11.14
CA MET A 174 -1.13 7.87 10.01
C MET A 174 -1.32 8.68 8.73
N THR A 175 -2.01 9.83 8.81
CA THR A 175 -2.14 10.78 7.70
C THR A 175 -0.77 11.33 7.28
N ALA A 176 0.08 11.67 8.25
CA ALA A 176 1.45 12.11 7.99
C ALA A 176 2.30 11.00 7.33
N SER A 177 2.13 9.75 7.76
CA SER A 177 2.74 8.59 7.09
C SER A 177 2.29 8.50 5.64
N GLY A 178 0.99 8.57 5.36
CA GLY A 178 0.49 8.53 3.98
C GLY A 178 1.01 9.70 3.13
N TYR A 179 1.14 10.90 3.71
CA TYR A 179 1.74 12.02 2.99
C TYR A 179 3.21 11.74 2.65
N GLY A 180 3.99 11.19 3.59
CA GLY A 180 5.38 10.77 3.33
C GLY A 180 5.51 9.72 2.24
N ASP A 181 4.61 8.74 2.23
CA ASP A 181 4.52 7.72 1.18
C ASP A 181 4.15 8.31 -0.19
N LEU A 182 3.18 9.24 -0.24
CA LEU A 182 2.82 9.93 -1.49
C LEU A 182 3.95 10.85 -1.99
N PHE A 183 4.62 11.57 -1.09
CA PHE A 183 5.71 12.49 -1.41
C PHE A 183 6.89 11.76 -2.10
N ALA A 184 7.13 10.51 -1.71
CA ALA A 184 8.16 9.65 -2.28
C ALA A 184 8.03 9.41 -3.77
N LYS A 185 6.83 9.60 -4.35
CA LYS A 185 6.58 9.44 -5.78
C LYS A 185 7.39 10.44 -6.62
N LEU A 186 7.89 11.54 -6.02
CA LEU A 186 8.85 12.43 -6.65
C LEU A 186 10.19 11.72 -6.89
N ALA A 187 10.75 11.06 -5.87
CA ALA A 187 12.01 10.33 -5.98
C ALA A 187 11.88 9.09 -6.86
N SER A 188 10.83 8.28 -6.68
CA SER A 188 10.62 7.09 -7.52
C SER A 188 10.37 7.45 -8.99
N GLY A 189 9.70 8.58 -9.26
CA GLY A 189 9.54 9.11 -10.62
C GLY A 189 10.87 9.51 -11.27
N ILE A 190 11.82 10.08 -10.51
CA ILE A 190 13.16 10.38 -11.01
C ILE A 190 13.95 9.08 -11.24
N ASP A 191 13.89 8.13 -10.31
CA ASP A 191 14.51 6.81 -10.45
C ASP A 191 14.01 6.08 -11.71
N TRP A 192 12.71 6.16 -12.01
CA TRP A 192 12.16 5.56 -13.22
C TRP A 192 12.64 6.26 -14.49
N LYS A 193 12.68 7.60 -14.50
CA LYS A 193 13.27 8.37 -15.61
C LYS A 193 14.74 7.99 -15.87
N LEU A 194 15.53 7.79 -14.82
CA LEU A 194 16.91 7.36 -14.96
C LEU A 194 17.01 5.95 -15.56
N ALA A 195 16.19 5.01 -15.08
CA ALA A 195 16.18 3.66 -15.66
C ALA A 195 15.71 3.63 -17.11
N ASP A 196 14.72 4.44 -17.49
CA ASP A 196 14.27 4.60 -18.87
C ASP A 196 15.40 5.15 -19.76
N TYR A 197 16.07 6.22 -19.30
CA TYR A 197 17.20 6.81 -20.00
C TYR A 197 18.38 5.83 -20.19
N LEU A 198 18.64 4.99 -19.18
CA LEU A 198 19.69 3.97 -19.21
C LEU A 198 19.26 2.70 -19.98
N GLY A 199 18.01 2.62 -20.46
CA GLY A 199 17.49 1.44 -21.16
C GLY A 199 17.28 0.22 -20.27
N VAL A 200 17.19 0.40 -18.95
CA VAL A 200 16.95 -0.66 -17.97
C VAL A 200 15.46 -1.02 -17.94
N GLU A 201 14.60 -0.02 -17.84
CA GLU A 201 13.15 -0.22 -17.72
C GLU A 201 12.39 0.99 -18.25
N SER A 202 11.64 0.80 -19.32
CA SER A 202 10.97 1.91 -19.99
C SER A 202 9.80 2.47 -19.20
N ILE A 203 9.56 3.78 -19.32
CA ILE A 203 8.37 4.41 -18.73
C ILE A 203 7.11 3.94 -19.45
N HIS A 204 6.15 3.42 -18.69
CA HIS A 204 4.81 3.12 -19.20
C HIS A 204 3.93 4.39 -19.14
N PRO A 205 3.52 4.98 -20.29
CA PRO A 205 2.91 6.32 -20.31
C PRO A 205 1.65 6.47 -19.46
N ILE A 206 0.79 5.45 -19.44
CA ILE A 206 -0.46 5.48 -18.65
C ILE A 206 -0.17 5.42 -17.14
N ALA A 207 0.69 4.51 -16.70
CA ALA A 207 1.04 4.36 -15.29
C ALA A 207 1.79 5.60 -14.78
N TRP A 208 2.65 6.19 -15.62
CA TRP A 208 3.27 7.48 -15.35
C TRP A 208 2.24 8.59 -15.16
N SER A 209 1.34 8.77 -16.13
CA SER A 209 0.31 9.82 -16.10
C SER A 209 -0.63 9.68 -14.89
N LEU A 210 -0.98 8.46 -14.50
CA LEU A 210 -1.80 8.20 -13.32
C LEU A 210 -1.18 8.72 -12.02
N VAL A 211 0.14 8.84 -11.92
CA VAL A 211 0.80 9.32 -10.70
C VAL A 211 1.33 10.74 -10.91
N GLN A 212 2.17 10.94 -11.91
CA GLN A 212 3.08 12.08 -12.01
C GLN A 212 2.42 13.37 -12.51
N ASP A 213 1.32 13.28 -13.28
CA ASP A 213 0.68 14.46 -13.87
C ASP A 213 0.02 15.37 -12.81
N ASP A 214 -0.62 14.77 -11.81
CA ASP A 214 -1.33 15.48 -10.74
C ASP A 214 -0.54 15.51 -9.41
N LEU A 215 0.62 14.84 -9.32
CA LEU A 215 1.38 14.64 -8.07
C LEU A 215 1.68 15.94 -7.34
N VAL A 216 2.15 16.97 -8.07
CA VAL A 216 2.47 18.27 -7.48
C VAL A 216 1.23 18.90 -6.86
N ALA A 217 0.07 18.82 -7.53
CA ALA A 217 -1.18 19.36 -7.00
C ALA A 217 -1.64 18.60 -5.75
N TRP A 218 -1.43 17.29 -5.69
CA TRP A 218 -1.76 16.50 -4.49
C TRP A 218 -0.88 16.81 -3.29
N LEU A 219 0.37 17.23 -3.51
CA LEU A 219 1.34 17.52 -2.46
C LEU A 219 1.32 18.98 -1.97
N GLN A 220 0.62 19.88 -2.66
CA GLN A 220 0.55 21.30 -2.28
C GLN A 220 -0.12 21.52 -0.91
N ASN A 221 0.39 22.51 -0.16
CA ASN A 221 -0.10 22.91 1.17
C ASN A 221 -0.09 21.77 2.20
N PRO A 222 1.09 21.16 2.51
CA PRO A 222 1.19 20.00 3.40
C PRO A 222 0.54 20.19 4.78
N GLU A 223 0.52 21.40 5.31
CA GLU A 223 -0.14 21.72 6.58
C GLU A 223 -1.66 21.49 6.56
N GLN A 224 -2.27 21.47 5.37
CA GLN A 224 -3.71 21.28 5.18
C GLN A 224 -4.13 19.81 5.09
N VAL A 225 -3.21 18.84 5.13
CA VAL A 225 -3.55 17.39 5.09
C VAL A 225 -4.38 16.94 6.30
N PHE A 226 -4.43 17.74 7.37
CA PHE A 226 -5.24 17.47 8.57
C PHE A 226 -6.56 18.23 8.59
N ASN A 227 -6.82 19.08 7.59
CA ASN A 227 -8.03 19.88 7.51
C ASN A 227 -9.06 19.16 6.61
N PRO A 228 -10.14 18.59 7.16
CA PRO A 228 -11.14 17.86 6.39
C PRO A 228 -11.96 18.74 5.43
N GLU A 229 -11.85 20.07 5.54
CA GLU A 229 -12.46 21.03 4.61
C GLU A 229 -11.52 21.40 3.44
N SER A 230 -10.24 20.99 3.51
CA SER A 230 -9.25 21.29 2.47
C SER A 230 -9.25 20.26 1.36
N GLU A 231 -9.06 20.71 0.11
CA GLU A 231 -8.79 19.82 -1.03
C GLU A 231 -7.56 18.94 -0.80
N THR A 232 -6.53 19.42 -0.08
CA THR A 232 -5.32 18.64 0.22
C THR A 232 -5.64 17.36 0.98
N PHE A 233 -6.61 17.38 1.90
CA PHE A 233 -7.03 16.19 2.65
C PHE A 233 -7.60 15.12 1.72
N TYR A 234 -8.47 15.50 0.78
CA TYR A 234 -9.04 14.58 -0.22
C TYR A 234 -7.99 14.12 -1.23
N ASN A 235 -7.14 15.06 -1.67
CA ASN A 235 -6.08 14.79 -2.64
C ASN A 235 -5.05 13.79 -2.11
N LEU A 236 -4.78 13.77 -0.80
CA LEU A 236 -3.90 12.77 -0.19
C LEU A 236 -4.42 11.35 -0.47
N PHE A 237 -5.68 11.06 -0.11
CA PHE A 237 -6.24 9.72 -0.32
C PHE A 237 -6.36 9.38 -1.81
N LYS A 238 -6.71 10.38 -2.63
CA LYS A 238 -6.76 10.25 -4.08
C LYS A 238 -5.40 9.91 -4.67
N GLY A 239 -4.34 10.62 -4.32
CA GLY A 239 -2.98 10.37 -4.83
C GLY A 239 -2.44 8.99 -4.44
N LEU A 240 -2.70 8.57 -3.21
CA LEU A 240 -2.39 7.21 -2.75
C LEU A 240 -3.16 6.17 -3.56
N SER A 241 -4.45 6.38 -3.81
CA SER A 241 -5.27 5.47 -4.61
C SER A 241 -4.83 5.39 -6.07
N PHE A 242 -4.47 6.53 -6.67
CA PHE A 242 -3.97 6.60 -8.04
C PHE A 242 -2.60 5.94 -8.20
N SER A 243 -1.72 6.02 -7.19
CA SER A 243 -0.50 5.22 -7.11
C SER A 243 -0.82 3.72 -7.14
N GLY A 244 -1.84 3.30 -6.39
CA GLY A 244 -2.42 1.95 -6.46
C GLY A 244 -2.86 1.54 -7.87
N PHE A 245 -3.66 2.36 -8.55
CA PHE A 245 -4.12 2.09 -9.92
C PHE A 245 -2.98 2.03 -10.92
N ALA A 246 -1.96 2.87 -10.78
CA ALA A 246 -0.77 2.83 -11.62
C ALA A 246 -0.04 1.49 -11.49
N MET A 247 0.09 0.96 -10.27
CA MET A 247 0.65 -0.38 -10.04
C MET A 247 -0.22 -1.49 -10.63
N GLN A 248 -1.56 -1.35 -10.69
CA GLN A 248 -2.41 -2.32 -11.40
C GLN A 248 -2.14 -2.32 -12.90
N VAL A 249 -2.06 -1.13 -13.51
CA VAL A 249 -1.79 -0.98 -14.95
C VAL A 249 -0.40 -1.51 -15.32
N TYR A 250 0.60 -1.18 -14.48
CA TYR A 250 1.99 -1.54 -14.74
C TYR A 250 2.31 -3.00 -14.38
N LYS A 251 1.59 -3.57 -13.39
CA LYS A 251 1.82 -4.90 -12.81
C LYS A 251 3.13 -5.06 -12.04
N ASP A 252 3.67 -3.95 -11.56
CA ASP A 252 4.84 -3.87 -10.68
C ASP A 252 4.74 -2.58 -9.85
N SER A 253 5.52 -2.47 -8.76
CA SER A 253 5.52 -1.29 -7.89
C SER A 253 6.29 -0.09 -8.45
N ARG A 254 7.02 -0.24 -9.55
CA ARG A 254 7.83 0.81 -10.20
C ARG A 254 7.20 2.21 -10.28
N PRO A 255 5.89 2.38 -10.58
CA PRO A 255 5.28 3.72 -10.65
C PRO A 255 5.21 4.45 -9.30
N ALA A 256 5.36 3.73 -8.20
CA ALA A 256 5.15 4.21 -6.84
C ALA A 256 6.36 3.98 -5.91
N SER A 257 7.31 3.13 -6.31
CA SER A 257 8.41 2.62 -5.47
C SER A 257 9.74 2.58 -6.24
N GLY A 258 10.73 3.32 -5.75
CA GLY A 258 12.12 3.34 -6.19
C GLY A 258 13.10 2.97 -5.07
N ALA A 259 14.31 3.52 -5.11
CA ALA A 259 15.37 3.27 -4.13
C ALA A 259 14.99 3.73 -2.71
N GLU A 260 14.13 4.75 -2.58
CA GLU A 260 13.65 5.22 -1.29
C GLU A 260 12.80 4.17 -0.54
N HIS A 261 12.00 3.39 -1.27
CA HIS A 261 11.27 2.25 -0.72
C HIS A 261 12.21 1.08 -0.39
N MET A 262 13.25 0.86 -1.21
CA MET A 262 14.26 -0.16 -0.91
C MET A 262 14.98 0.11 0.42
N ILE A 263 15.31 1.37 0.71
CA ILE A 263 15.86 1.76 2.02
C ILE A 263 14.84 1.47 3.13
N SER A 264 13.57 1.84 2.94
CA SER A 264 12.50 1.57 3.91
C SER A 264 12.35 0.07 4.20
N HIS A 265 12.42 -0.79 3.19
CA HIS A 265 12.33 -2.24 3.35
C HIS A 265 13.48 -2.80 4.21
N ILE A 266 14.70 -2.26 4.10
CA ILE A 266 15.82 -2.63 4.98
C ILE A 266 15.45 -2.33 6.44
N TRP A 267 15.00 -1.12 6.73
CA TRP A 267 14.59 -0.73 8.09
C TRP A 267 13.37 -1.50 8.61
N GLU A 268 12.49 -1.97 7.71
CA GLU A 268 11.39 -2.86 8.06
C GLU A 268 11.87 -4.24 8.51
N MET A 269 12.86 -4.80 7.82
CA MET A 269 13.49 -6.07 8.20
C MET A 269 14.34 -5.95 9.46
N GLU A 270 14.95 -4.79 9.71
CA GLU A 270 15.65 -4.47 10.96
C GLU A 270 14.72 -4.16 12.13
N HIS A 271 13.40 -4.22 11.91
CA HIS A 271 12.39 -3.95 12.93
C HIS A 271 12.54 -2.57 13.59
N LEU A 272 12.96 -1.57 12.81
CA LEU A 272 13.27 -0.22 13.30
C LEU A 272 12.14 0.32 14.19
N SER A 273 12.51 0.65 15.43
CA SER A 273 11.62 1.21 16.44
C SER A 273 12.30 2.35 17.20
N VAL A 274 11.49 3.28 17.69
CA VAL A 274 11.91 4.39 18.55
C VAL A 274 11.06 4.31 19.81
N ASP A 275 11.72 4.27 20.97
CA ASP A 275 11.06 4.11 22.28
C ASP A 275 10.10 2.90 22.35
N GLY A 276 10.47 1.80 21.67
CA GLY A 276 9.68 0.57 21.62
C GLY A 276 8.50 0.61 20.65
N VAL A 277 8.33 1.67 19.85
CA VAL A 277 7.27 1.80 18.84
C VAL A 277 7.86 1.65 17.45
N HIS A 278 7.34 0.72 16.65
CA HIS A 278 7.75 0.55 15.25
C HIS A 278 7.53 1.82 14.42
N VAL A 279 8.53 2.19 13.63
CA VAL A 279 8.45 3.34 12.73
C VAL A 279 7.55 3.01 11.54
N SER A 280 6.60 3.91 11.25
CA SER A 280 5.65 3.75 10.15
C SER A 280 6.34 3.68 8.79
N HIS A 281 5.73 2.95 7.86
CA HIS A 281 6.22 2.81 6.48
C HIS A 281 6.50 4.18 5.83
N GLY A 282 5.52 5.07 5.86
CA GLY A 282 5.64 6.38 5.22
C GLY A 282 6.71 7.29 5.81
N PHE A 283 7.02 7.17 7.11
CA PHE A 283 8.13 7.93 7.71
C PHE A 283 9.49 7.41 7.26
N LYS A 284 9.65 6.08 7.17
CA LYS A 284 10.86 5.47 6.61
C LYS A 284 11.04 5.86 5.15
N VAL A 285 9.99 5.72 4.34
CA VAL A 285 10.01 6.10 2.93
C VAL A 285 10.30 7.60 2.75
N ALA A 286 9.72 8.48 3.57
CA ALA A 286 10.00 9.91 3.53
C ALA A 286 11.49 10.22 3.82
N LEU A 287 12.09 9.55 4.81
CA LEU A 287 13.52 9.70 5.08
C LEU A 287 14.38 9.14 3.93
N GLY A 288 14.00 7.98 3.38
CA GLY A 288 14.59 7.41 2.18
C GLY A 288 14.55 8.40 1.01
N THR A 289 13.46 9.13 0.85
CA THR A 289 13.29 10.15 -0.21
C THR A 289 14.33 11.26 -0.08
N VAL A 290 14.56 11.76 1.14
CA VAL A 290 15.60 12.78 1.41
C VAL A 290 17.00 12.25 1.10
N ILE A 291 17.29 11.01 1.52
CA ILE A 291 18.59 10.36 1.27
C ILE A 291 18.83 10.20 -0.23
N ILE A 292 17.89 9.62 -0.96
CA ILE A 292 18.01 9.39 -2.41
C ILE A 292 18.11 10.72 -3.17
N SER A 293 17.30 11.72 -2.80
CA SER A 293 17.41 13.06 -3.41
C SER A 293 18.80 13.65 -3.22
N SER A 294 19.37 13.54 -2.02
CA SER A 294 20.73 14.03 -1.73
C SER A 294 21.80 13.27 -2.54
N LEU A 295 21.65 11.95 -2.68
CA LEU A 295 22.55 11.13 -3.50
C LEU A 295 22.44 11.48 -4.99
N MET A 296 21.24 11.72 -5.50
CA MET A 296 21.02 12.16 -6.88
C MET A 296 21.62 13.54 -7.14
N GLU A 297 21.40 14.52 -6.25
CA GLU A 297 22.04 15.83 -6.35
C GLU A 297 23.57 15.71 -6.35
N LYS A 298 24.12 14.85 -5.50
CA LYS A 298 25.55 14.59 -5.46
C LYS A 298 26.04 13.94 -6.76
N LEU A 299 25.32 12.95 -7.28
CA LEU A 299 25.64 12.30 -8.55
C LEU A 299 25.64 13.30 -9.72
N PHE A 300 24.61 14.15 -9.81
CA PHE A 300 24.48 15.16 -10.86
C PHE A 300 25.47 16.33 -10.72
N SER A 301 26.17 16.45 -9.57
CA SER A 301 27.23 17.44 -9.38
C SER A 301 28.57 17.05 -10.03
N TYR A 302 28.76 15.79 -10.42
CA TYR A 302 29.99 15.33 -11.08
C TYR A 302 29.95 15.65 -12.57
N ALA A 303 31.07 16.13 -13.11
CA ALA A 303 31.27 16.11 -14.55
C ALA A 303 31.59 14.67 -15.00
N PRO A 304 31.12 14.21 -16.16
CA PRO A 304 31.43 12.86 -16.65
C PRO A 304 32.93 12.55 -16.68
N GLU A 305 33.77 13.56 -16.92
CA GLU A 305 35.22 13.45 -16.95
C GLU A 305 35.85 13.22 -15.56
N ASP A 306 35.14 13.56 -14.49
CA ASP A 306 35.59 13.36 -13.11
C ASP A 306 35.29 11.93 -12.60
N ILE A 307 34.59 11.12 -13.39
CA ILE A 307 34.18 9.76 -13.02
C ILE A 307 35.08 8.76 -13.75
N ASP A 308 36.01 8.15 -13.02
CA ASP A 308 36.80 7.02 -13.52
C ASP A 308 35.96 5.74 -13.51
N ILE A 309 35.19 5.54 -14.58
CA ILE A 309 34.27 4.41 -14.76
C ILE A 309 35.03 3.08 -14.68
N GLU A 310 36.20 2.98 -15.30
CA GLU A 310 36.99 1.74 -15.34
C GLU A 310 37.48 1.34 -13.95
N ALA A 311 37.99 2.30 -13.17
CA ALA A 311 38.40 2.06 -11.79
C ALA A 311 37.22 1.64 -10.91
N ILE A 312 36.04 2.28 -11.07
CA ILE A 312 34.83 1.92 -10.33
C ILE A 312 34.41 0.49 -10.68
N LEU A 313 34.33 0.14 -11.96
CA LEU A 313 33.98 -1.22 -12.41
C LEU A 313 34.97 -2.26 -11.90
N ALA A 314 36.27 -1.96 -11.91
CA ALA A 314 37.31 -2.85 -11.40
C ALA A 314 37.26 -3.04 -9.88
N SER A 315 36.76 -2.06 -9.13
CA SER A 315 36.62 -2.12 -7.67
C SER A 315 35.32 -2.79 -7.19
N ARG A 316 34.36 -3.03 -8.10
CA ARG A 316 33.06 -3.58 -7.75
C ARG A 316 33.21 -5.04 -7.31
N GLN A 317 32.52 -5.40 -6.23
CA GLN A 317 32.41 -6.81 -5.82
C GLN A 317 31.81 -7.63 -6.97
N THR A 318 32.39 -8.79 -7.21
CA THR A 318 31.82 -9.83 -8.07
C THR A 318 30.49 -10.33 -7.48
N TRP A 319 29.64 -10.93 -8.32
CA TRP A 319 28.39 -11.50 -7.83
C TRP A 319 28.65 -12.59 -6.79
N GLU A 320 29.67 -13.41 -6.98
CA GLU A 320 30.06 -14.48 -6.06
C GLU A 320 30.46 -13.93 -4.68
N GLN A 321 31.18 -12.81 -4.63
CA GLN A 321 31.50 -12.12 -3.38
C GLN A 321 30.24 -11.55 -2.73
N ARG A 322 29.38 -10.91 -3.53
CA ARG A 322 28.12 -10.35 -3.01
C ARG A 322 27.19 -11.44 -2.48
N GLU A 323 27.11 -12.58 -3.16
CA GLU A 323 26.33 -13.74 -2.75
C GLU A 323 26.87 -14.33 -1.44
N ALA A 324 28.20 -14.40 -1.28
CA ALA A 324 28.83 -14.83 -0.03
C ALA A 324 28.48 -13.89 1.13
N ASP A 325 28.57 -12.56 0.92
CA ASP A 325 28.18 -11.56 1.93
C ASP A 325 26.71 -11.72 2.34
N ILE A 326 25.80 -11.96 1.38
CA ILE A 326 24.38 -12.18 1.68
C ILE A 326 24.17 -13.47 2.48
N LYS A 327 24.85 -14.57 2.13
CA LYS A 327 24.77 -15.84 2.89
C LYS A 327 25.30 -15.70 4.32
N GLU A 328 26.36 -14.91 4.52
CA GLU A 328 26.89 -14.65 5.86
C GLU A 328 25.90 -13.82 6.70
N MET A 329 25.26 -12.83 6.09
CA MET A 329 24.34 -11.92 6.77
C MET A 329 22.95 -12.55 7.01
N PHE A 330 22.54 -13.51 6.18
CA PHE A 330 21.26 -14.22 6.25
C PHE A 330 21.45 -15.75 6.17
N PRO A 331 22.10 -16.39 7.17
CA PRO A 331 22.53 -17.79 7.11
C PRO A 331 21.36 -18.80 7.05
N ASP A 332 20.18 -18.40 7.53
CA ASP A 332 19.01 -19.26 7.67
C ASP A 332 17.95 -19.03 6.57
N GLU A 333 18.16 -18.08 5.65
CA GLU A 333 17.21 -17.75 4.59
C GLU A 333 17.70 -18.27 3.23
N PRO A 334 16.85 -18.99 2.46
CA PRO A 334 17.22 -19.39 1.11
C PRO A 334 17.29 -18.15 0.20
N LEU A 335 18.44 -17.95 -0.45
CA LEU A 335 18.57 -17.03 -1.58
C LEU A 335 17.60 -17.47 -2.70
N GLN A 336 16.69 -16.59 -3.10
CA GLN A 336 15.75 -16.82 -4.20
C GLN A 336 16.26 -16.25 -5.51
#